data_AF-A0A9P9CVI2-F1
#
_entry.id   AF-A0A9P9CVI2-F1
#
_cell.length_a   1.000
_cell.length_b   1.000
_cell.length_c   1.000
_cell.angle_alpha   90.00
_cell.angle_beta   90.00
_cell.angle_gamma   90.00
#
_symmetry.space_group_name_H-M   'P 1'
#
loop_
_entity.id
_entity.type
_entity.pdbx_description
1 polymer ?
#
loop_
_entity_poly.entity_id
_entity_poly.type
_entity_poly.pdbx_seq_one_letter_code
_entity_poly.pdbx_strand_id
1 'polypeptide(L)'
;MDLEKRNLYQHCEERAPVQRRTHVHRTIARLALALLIAAGLRHWINSTMGSGCTKRIDAATLAPAHAGHCLSIPPIGVVEFRERQKKLAGVLNGLGAAAYITEPGANAFYFTNVSRSQWGASERPFLLIVTPQPGSNGTAADLTVLTPKFEETRARLLTIPAPESGLHFVAWKEEVDPYATTLDAIIAASGLSEGTIFVDEAARFFIASRLATSTSRFRVEIAPPEIRALRESKSTAEIMLMTCANEATLLAIRYTRELMHIGIKASETFKIMQRAMSEAGLVSGFALVLFGEDAARPHGGGVDRTLAKDELVLIDAGGSLHGYESDITRTFALPESEIPSRNLELWFIVRDAQDAAAAAARADAVAGDVDKAARDVITKAGFGEYYTHRTGHGIGIEGHEDPYLRGNNNVRLVAGMAFSDEPGIYIDGKVGVRLEDIFVIDLGGARFLTDAVGGRAMDPWHP
;
A
#
# COMPACT_ATOMS: atom_id res chain seq x y z
N MET A 1 32.64 3.45 -52.57
CA MET A 1 32.53 4.89 -52.88
C MET A 1 32.45 5.61 -51.54
N ASP A 2 33.58 5.94 -50.89
CA ASP A 2 34.45 7.11 -51.17
C ASP A 2 33.62 8.42 -51.23
N LEU A 3 33.90 9.51 -50.51
CA LEU A 3 35.12 10.00 -49.84
C LEU A 3 34.75 11.09 -48.80
N GLU A 4 35.51 11.07 -47.70
CA GLU A 4 36.21 12.19 -47.03
C GLU A 4 35.88 13.67 -47.36
N LYS A 5 35.89 14.51 -46.31
CA LYS A 5 36.76 15.71 -46.24
C LYS A 5 37.09 16.14 -44.81
N ARG A 6 38.39 16.37 -44.59
CA ARG A 6 39.12 16.81 -43.38
C ARG A 6 39.27 18.34 -43.31
N ASN A 7 39.60 18.85 -42.12
CA ASN A 7 40.66 19.85 -41.81
C ASN A 7 40.81 19.92 -40.26
N LEU A 8 41.94 19.58 -39.60
CA LEU A 8 43.27 20.24 -39.48
C LEU A 8 43.15 21.65 -38.83
N TYR A 9 43.68 21.98 -37.64
CA TYR A 9 45.10 22.02 -37.18
C TYR A 9 45.14 22.30 -35.63
N GLN A 10 45.88 21.54 -34.80
CA GLN A 10 47.28 21.68 -34.29
C GLN A 10 47.45 22.24 -32.85
N HIS A 11 48.23 21.47 -32.07
CA HIS A 11 48.82 21.73 -30.75
C HIS A 11 49.82 22.89 -30.70
N CYS A 12 50.06 23.42 -29.49
CA CYS A 12 51.42 23.58 -28.92
C CYS A 12 51.38 23.73 -27.39
N GLU A 13 52.09 22.83 -26.68
CA GLU A 13 52.59 23.02 -25.31
C GLU A 13 53.91 23.82 -25.36
N GLU A 14 54.29 24.52 -24.29
CA GLU A 14 55.72 24.69 -23.97
C GLU A 14 55.98 24.95 -22.47
N ARG A 15 57.18 24.54 -22.05
CA ARG A 15 57.63 24.20 -20.69
C ARG A 15 58.20 25.37 -19.87
N ALA A 16 58.32 25.12 -18.57
CA ALA A 16 58.97 25.90 -17.52
C ALA A 16 60.48 26.19 -17.71
N PRO A 17 61.06 27.06 -16.86
CA PRO A 17 62.46 26.98 -16.47
C PRO A 17 62.68 26.69 -14.97
N VAL A 18 63.78 26.00 -14.70
CA VAL A 18 64.38 25.71 -13.39
C VAL A 18 65.48 26.74 -13.10
N GLN A 19 65.61 27.25 -11.87
CA GLN A 19 66.93 27.47 -11.24
C GLN A 19 66.89 27.72 -9.70
N ARG A 20 67.53 26.77 -9.00
CA ARG A 20 68.46 26.81 -7.84
C ARG A 20 68.28 27.75 -6.62
N ARG A 21 68.10 27.07 -5.47
CA ARG A 21 68.51 27.29 -4.06
C ARG A 21 69.36 28.53 -3.67
N THR A 22 68.94 29.16 -2.57
CA THR A 22 69.84 29.55 -1.45
C THR A 22 69.14 29.34 -0.09
N HIS A 23 69.84 28.68 0.84
CA HIS A 23 69.52 28.60 2.26
C HIS A 23 69.75 29.96 2.94
N VAL A 24 68.93 30.30 3.95
CA VAL A 24 69.26 30.87 5.28
C VAL A 24 67.99 31.53 5.88
N HIS A 25 67.84 31.46 7.21
CA HIS A 25 66.74 31.97 8.06
C HIS A 25 65.58 31.01 8.43
N ARG A 26 65.94 29.86 9.03
CA ARG A 26 65.06 29.10 9.95
C ARG A 26 65.34 29.51 11.41
N THR A 27 64.80 30.63 11.91
CA THR A 27 64.69 30.82 13.39
C THR A 27 63.66 31.86 13.88
N ILE A 28 62.78 32.42 13.05
CA ILE A 28 61.78 33.43 13.53
C ILE A 28 60.32 32.98 13.32
N ALA A 29 60.06 31.95 12.51
CA ALA A 29 58.70 31.50 12.20
C ALA A 29 58.07 30.52 13.21
N ARG A 30 58.74 30.18 14.33
CA ARG A 30 58.21 29.21 15.33
C ARG A 30 57.65 29.82 16.61
N LEU A 31 57.79 31.14 16.82
CA LEU A 31 57.23 31.83 18.00
C LEU A 31 55.98 32.66 17.70
N ALA A 32 55.70 33.00 16.43
CA ALA A 32 54.48 33.68 16.04
C ALA A 32 53.27 32.73 15.83
N LEU A 33 53.52 31.44 15.59
CA LEU A 33 52.47 30.44 15.36
C LEU A 33 51.87 29.87 16.67
N ALA A 34 52.60 29.95 17.79
CA ALA A 34 52.14 29.44 19.08
C ALA A 34 51.19 30.40 19.84
N LEU A 35 51.27 31.71 19.57
CA LEU A 35 50.44 32.73 20.22
C LEU A 35 49.10 32.99 19.51
N LEU A 36 48.99 32.65 18.22
CA LEU A 36 47.72 32.71 17.48
C LEU A 36 46.81 31.49 17.74
N ILE A 37 47.37 30.36 18.18
CA ILE A 37 46.61 29.14 18.52
C ILE A 37 45.97 29.25 19.92
N ALA A 38 46.57 29.99 20.86
CA ALA A 38 46.02 30.15 22.21
C ALA A 38 44.90 31.22 22.32
N ALA A 39 44.88 32.22 21.43
CA ALA A 39 43.83 33.25 21.41
C ALA A 39 42.59 32.81 20.60
N GLY A 40 42.77 32.00 19.55
CA GLY A 40 41.67 31.41 18.77
C GLY A 40 40.85 30.36 19.54
N LEU A 41 41.50 29.61 20.45
CA LEU A 41 40.80 28.59 21.26
C LEU A 41 39.90 29.17 22.35
N ARG A 42 40.18 30.38 22.87
CA ARG A 42 39.34 31.01 23.92
C ARG A 42 38.08 31.69 23.37
N HIS A 43 38.06 32.06 22.10
CA HIS A 43 36.85 32.62 21.47
C HIS A 43 35.92 31.53 20.94
N TRP A 44 36.44 30.35 20.59
CA TRP A 44 35.64 29.21 20.14
C TRP A 44 34.98 28.45 21.30
N ILE A 45 35.62 28.33 22.47
CA ILE A 45 35.07 27.64 23.65
C ILE A 45 33.91 28.43 24.30
N ASN A 46 33.84 29.76 24.13
CA ASN A 46 32.78 30.59 24.69
C ASN A 46 31.58 30.81 23.75
N SER A 47 31.59 30.32 22.50
CA SER A 47 30.43 30.39 21.59
C SER A 47 29.64 29.08 21.48
N THR A 48 30.06 28.00 22.16
CA THR A 48 29.41 26.68 22.11
C THR A 48 29.00 26.13 23.48
N MET A 49 28.78 27.01 24.46
CA MET A 49 27.99 26.70 25.67
C MET A 49 26.68 27.48 25.64
N GLY A 50 25.89 27.24 24.58
CA GLY A 50 24.46 27.43 24.65
C GLY A 50 23.87 26.27 25.43
N SER A 51 23.24 26.56 26.57
CA SER A 51 22.38 25.65 27.32
C SER A 51 21.58 24.78 26.36
N GLY A 52 21.73 23.45 26.47
CA GLY A 52 20.93 22.46 25.76
C GLY A 52 19.45 22.64 26.08
N CYS A 53 18.79 23.46 25.27
CA CYS A 53 17.36 23.50 25.14
C CYS A 53 17.09 22.70 23.87
N THR A 54 16.69 21.44 24.01
CA THR A 54 16.02 20.72 22.94
C THR A 54 14.86 21.62 22.51
N LYS A 55 15.02 22.35 21.40
CA LYS A 55 13.91 23.08 20.80
C LYS A 55 12.92 22.00 20.35
N ARG A 56 11.95 21.70 21.21
CA ARG A 56 10.69 21.09 20.78
C ARG A 56 10.19 21.98 19.65
N ILE A 57 10.20 21.45 18.43
CA ILE A 57 9.51 22.08 17.31
C ILE A 57 8.05 22.12 17.74
N ASP A 58 7.53 23.33 17.91
CA ASP A 58 6.14 23.51 18.28
C ASP A 58 5.30 23.05 17.09
N ALA A 59 4.47 22.02 17.27
CA ALA A 59 3.68 21.42 16.19
C ALA A 59 2.81 22.47 15.46
N ALA A 60 2.53 23.60 16.10
CA ALA A 60 1.84 24.75 15.53
C ALA A 60 2.61 25.50 14.42
N THR A 61 3.91 25.26 14.23
CA THR A 61 4.76 26.00 13.28
C THR A 61 5.22 25.20 12.06
N LEU A 62 5.05 23.86 12.06
CA LEU A 62 5.34 23.03 10.90
C LEU A 62 4.07 22.97 10.04
N ALA A 63 4.06 23.61 8.87
CA ALA A 63 2.95 23.46 7.94
C ALA A 63 2.92 21.99 7.47
N PRO A 64 1.85 21.23 7.76
CA PRO A 64 1.80 19.81 7.44
C PRO A 64 1.76 19.62 5.92
N ALA A 65 2.85 19.13 5.34
CA ALA A 65 2.93 18.85 3.90
C ALA A 65 1.89 17.79 3.46
N HIS A 66 1.40 16.98 4.40
CA HIS A 66 0.34 16.00 4.20
C HIS A 66 -1.07 16.61 4.16
N ALA A 67 -1.29 17.77 4.79
CA ALA A 67 -2.65 18.26 4.98
C ALA A 67 -3.28 18.69 3.65
N GLY A 68 -4.44 18.10 3.37
CA GLY A 68 -5.19 18.39 2.16
C GLY A 68 -4.61 17.83 0.86
N HIS A 69 -3.57 16.97 0.93
CA HIS A 69 -2.91 16.38 -0.24
C HIS A 69 -3.89 15.71 -1.21
N CYS A 70 -4.93 15.06 -0.67
CA CYS A 70 -5.92 14.30 -1.45
C CYS A 70 -7.26 14.99 -1.69
N LEU A 71 -7.42 16.26 -1.33
CA LEU A 71 -8.73 16.94 -1.40
C LEU A 71 -9.27 17.09 -2.82
N SER A 72 -8.41 17.08 -3.84
CA SER A 72 -8.79 17.27 -5.25
C SER A 72 -9.12 15.97 -5.98
N ILE A 73 -8.86 14.80 -5.37
CA ILE A 73 -9.04 13.52 -6.05
C ILE A 73 -10.50 13.05 -5.91
N PRO A 74 -11.26 12.92 -7.02
CA PRO A 74 -12.64 12.49 -6.97
C PRO A 74 -12.77 10.98 -6.72
N PRO A 75 -13.91 10.52 -6.17
CA PRO A 75 -14.22 9.09 -6.11
C PRO A 75 -14.41 8.51 -7.53
N ILE A 76 -14.45 7.18 -7.61
CA ILE A 76 -14.75 6.46 -8.87
C ILE A 76 -16.08 6.92 -9.46
N GLY A 77 -16.06 7.25 -10.75
CA GLY A 77 -17.23 7.75 -11.47
C GLY A 77 -18.23 6.65 -11.84
N VAL A 78 -19.50 7.04 -12.01
CA VAL A 78 -20.62 6.14 -12.40
C VAL A 78 -20.33 5.34 -13.68
N VAL A 79 -19.64 5.96 -14.66
CA VAL A 79 -19.29 5.29 -15.93
C VAL A 79 -18.38 4.10 -15.67
N GLU A 80 -17.39 4.24 -14.79
CA GLU A 80 -16.45 3.16 -14.49
C GLU A 80 -17.14 2.01 -13.74
N PHE A 81 -18.04 2.30 -12.80
CA PHE A 81 -18.86 1.26 -12.16
C PHE A 81 -19.67 0.45 -13.18
N ARG A 82 -20.29 1.10 -14.16
CA ARG A 82 -21.04 0.41 -15.22
C ARG A 82 -20.14 -0.48 -16.07
N GLU A 83 -18.93 -0.04 -16.38
CA GLU A 83 -17.95 -0.87 -17.09
C GLU A 83 -17.51 -2.09 -16.25
N ARG A 84 -17.32 -1.93 -14.94
CA ARG A 84 -17.01 -3.05 -14.03
C ARG A 84 -18.15 -4.06 -13.98
N GLN A 85 -19.39 -3.59 -13.84
CA GLN A 85 -20.60 -4.42 -13.88
C GLN A 85 -20.69 -5.18 -15.22
N LYS A 86 -20.48 -4.48 -16.34
CA LYS A 86 -20.48 -5.09 -17.68
C LYS A 86 -19.40 -6.16 -17.83
N LYS A 87 -18.19 -5.93 -17.34
CA LYS A 87 -17.10 -6.93 -17.33
C LYS A 87 -17.50 -8.17 -16.52
N LEU A 88 -18.05 -7.98 -15.31
CA LEU A 88 -18.55 -9.08 -14.49
C LEU A 88 -19.64 -9.88 -15.23
N ALA A 89 -20.61 -9.21 -15.82
CA ALA A 89 -21.65 -9.88 -16.61
C ALA A 89 -21.06 -10.66 -17.81
N GLY A 90 -20.05 -10.10 -18.49
CA GLY A 90 -19.32 -10.81 -19.56
C GLY A 90 -18.64 -12.09 -19.06
N VAL A 91 -17.99 -12.06 -17.90
CA VAL A 91 -17.39 -13.24 -17.26
C VAL A 91 -18.46 -14.26 -16.89
N LEU A 92 -19.57 -13.83 -16.28
CA LEU A 92 -20.68 -14.72 -15.91
C LEU A 92 -21.27 -15.41 -17.14
N ASN A 93 -21.49 -14.67 -18.22
CA ASN A 93 -21.98 -15.24 -19.48
C ASN A 93 -20.98 -16.22 -20.09
N GLY A 94 -19.68 -15.92 -20.06
CA GLY A 94 -18.62 -16.82 -20.53
C GLY A 94 -18.55 -18.13 -19.73
N LEU A 95 -18.86 -18.08 -18.43
CA LEU A 95 -18.93 -19.23 -17.53
C LEU A 95 -20.30 -19.94 -17.56
N GLY A 96 -21.29 -19.42 -18.30
CA GLY A 96 -22.66 -19.96 -18.31
C GLY A 96 -23.37 -19.85 -16.96
N ALA A 97 -23.03 -18.83 -16.15
CA ALA A 97 -23.62 -18.61 -14.83
C ALA A 97 -24.88 -17.75 -14.91
N ALA A 98 -25.87 -18.09 -14.09
CA ALA A 98 -27.13 -17.37 -13.96
C ALA A 98 -26.98 -16.07 -13.17
N ALA A 99 -26.11 -16.03 -12.15
CA ALA A 99 -25.89 -14.84 -11.35
C ALA A 99 -24.57 -14.91 -10.56
N TYR A 100 -24.12 -13.73 -10.12
CA TYR A 100 -23.16 -13.56 -9.04
C TYR A 100 -23.84 -12.83 -7.86
N ILE A 101 -23.58 -13.29 -6.64
CA ILE A 101 -24.17 -12.76 -5.41
C ILE A 101 -23.06 -12.32 -4.47
N THR A 102 -23.16 -11.10 -3.94
CA THR A 102 -22.28 -10.58 -2.89
C THR A 102 -23.06 -9.93 -1.77
N GLU A 103 -22.50 -9.98 -0.56
CA GLU A 103 -22.91 -9.12 0.56
C GLU A 103 -22.13 -7.79 0.52
N PRO A 104 -22.56 -6.74 1.23
CA PRO A 104 -21.76 -5.53 1.41
C PRO A 104 -20.34 -5.85 1.90
N GLY A 105 -19.35 -5.35 1.17
CA GLY A 105 -17.95 -5.74 1.27
C GLY A 105 -17.14 -5.16 0.12
N ALA A 106 -15.91 -5.64 -0.09
CA ALA A 106 -15.02 -5.08 -1.11
C ALA A 106 -15.51 -5.33 -2.55
N ASN A 107 -15.98 -6.54 -2.85
CA ASN A 107 -16.53 -6.86 -4.17
C ASN A 107 -17.84 -6.12 -4.45
N ALA A 108 -18.75 -6.05 -3.48
CA ALA A 108 -19.93 -5.19 -3.56
C ALA A 108 -19.54 -3.71 -3.77
N PHE A 109 -18.56 -3.20 -3.03
CA PHE A 109 -18.09 -1.84 -3.21
C PHE A 109 -17.55 -1.62 -4.63
N TYR A 110 -16.72 -2.54 -5.13
CA TYR A 110 -16.13 -2.46 -6.47
C TYR A 110 -17.17 -2.42 -7.60
N PHE A 111 -18.24 -3.22 -7.51
CA PHE A 111 -19.25 -3.33 -8.57
C PHE A 111 -20.43 -2.37 -8.40
N THR A 112 -20.81 -2.02 -7.17
CA THR A 112 -22.08 -1.35 -6.90
C THR A 112 -21.96 -0.14 -5.98
N ASN A 113 -20.76 0.24 -5.54
CA ASN A 113 -20.53 1.34 -4.60
C ASN A 113 -21.22 1.14 -3.23
N VAL A 114 -21.36 -0.13 -2.79
CA VAL A 114 -21.95 -0.48 -1.50
C VAL A 114 -20.95 -1.25 -0.64
N SER A 115 -20.58 -0.67 0.50
CA SER A 115 -19.65 -1.25 1.46
C SER A 115 -20.32 -1.51 2.81
N ARG A 116 -19.56 -2.15 3.72
CA ARG A 116 -20.03 -2.42 5.10
C ARG A 116 -20.29 -1.16 5.94
N SER A 117 -19.69 -0.02 5.58
CA SER A 117 -19.94 1.25 6.28
C SER A 117 -21.33 1.81 5.97
N GLN A 118 -21.85 1.55 4.77
CA GLN A 118 -23.19 1.94 4.35
C GLN A 118 -24.25 0.91 4.80
N TRP A 119 -23.90 -0.37 4.78
CA TRP A 119 -24.79 -1.45 5.22
C TRP A 119 -24.05 -2.55 6.00
N GLY A 120 -24.25 -2.57 7.32
CA GLY A 120 -23.64 -3.56 8.19
C GLY A 120 -24.24 -4.96 8.03
N ALA A 121 -23.44 -5.98 8.31
CA ALA A 121 -23.92 -7.37 8.32
C ALA A 121 -24.80 -7.63 9.56
N SER A 122 -25.90 -8.35 9.36
CA SER A 122 -26.78 -8.87 10.41
C SER A 122 -27.28 -10.27 10.04
N GLU A 123 -28.01 -10.96 10.91
CA GLU A 123 -28.63 -12.25 10.58
C GLU A 123 -29.56 -12.21 9.35
N ARG A 124 -29.99 -11.01 8.92
CA ARG A 124 -30.87 -10.80 7.77
C ARG A 124 -30.06 -10.65 6.48
N PRO A 125 -30.34 -11.45 5.43
CA PRO A 125 -29.70 -11.28 4.13
C PRO A 125 -30.01 -9.91 3.51
N PHE A 126 -28.93 -9.22 3.14
CA PHE A 126 -28.94 -8.09 2.22
C PHE A 126 -27.94 -8.41 1.11
N LEU A 127 -28.45 -8.68 -0.09
CA LEU A 127 -27.66 -9.25 -1.18
C LEU A 127 -27.67 -8.33 -2.38
N LEU A 128 -26.52 -8.19 -3.03
CA LEU A 128 -26.38 -7.56 -4.33
C LEU A 128 -26.14 -8.65 -5.35
N ILE A 129 -26.98 -8.67 -6.36
CA ILE A 129 -27.06 -9.75 -7.33
C ILE A 129 -26.81 -9.15 -8.70
N VAL A 130 -25.79 -9.66 -9.40
CA VAL A 130 -25.48 -9.30 -10.77
C VAL A 130 -25.89 -10.44 -11.68
N THR A 131 -26.78 -10.16 -12.63
CA THR A 131 -27.26 -11.13 -13.62
C THR A 131 -26.81 -10.71 -15.02
N PRO A 132 -26.19 -11.61 -15.81
CA PRO A 132 -25.86 -11.29 -17.20
C PRO A 132 -27.12 -11.25 -18.08
N GLN A 133 -27.22 -10.23 -18.93
CA GLN A 133 -28.31 -10.03 -19.89
C GLN A 133 -27.77 -9.91 -21.31
N PRO A 134 -28.54 -10.32 -22.34
CA PRO A 134 -28.27 -9.93 -23.72
C PRO A 134 -28.28 -8.40 -23.84
N GLY A 135 -27.17 -7.81 -24.30
CA GLY A 135 -27.03 -6.38 -24.53
C GLY A 135 -26.86 -6.05 -26.01
N SER A 136 -27.07 -4.78 -26.37
CA SER A 136 -26.88 -4.28 -27.75
C SER A 136 -25.43 -4.42 -28.23
N ASN A 137 -24.45 -4.32 -27.31
CA ASN A 137 -23.01 -4.41 -27.56
C ASN A 137 -22.34 -5.40 -26.58
N GLY A 138 -22.74 -6.67 -26.64
CA GLY A 138 -22.21 -7.76 -25.82
C GLY A 138 -23.16 -8.15 -24.68
N THR A 139 -22.61 -8.51 -23.52
CA THR A 139 -23.40 -8.83 -22.33
C THR A 139 -23.58 -7.56 -21.48
N ALA A 140 -24.82 -7.24 -21.12
CA ALA A 140 -25.16 -6.20 -20.15
C ALA A 140 -25.30 -6.81 -18.73
N ALA A 141 -25.13 -5.99 -17.70
CA ALA A 141 -25.35 -6.39 -16.33
C ALA A 141 -26.68 -5.86 -15.82
N ASP A 142 -27.50 -6.71 -15.23
CA ASP A 142 -28.71 -6.32 -14.50
C ASP A 142 -28.48 -6.49 -12.99
N LEU A 143 -28.83 -5.46 -12.22
CA LEU A 143 -28.60 -5.44 -10.78
C LEU A 143 -29.89 -5.62 -9.99
N THR A 144 -29.87 -6.54 -9.04
CA THR A 144 -30.93 -6.69 -8.03
C THR A 144 -30.37 -6.54 -6.62
N VAL A 145 -31.04 -5.71 -5.82
CA VAL A 145 -30.81 -5.56 -4.38
C VAL A 145 -31.89 -6.34 -3.63
N LEU A 146 -31.51 -7.42 -2.96
CA LEU A 146 -32.37 -8.12 -2.01
C LEU A 146 -32.28 -7.41 -0.65
N THR A 147 -33.41 -7.04 -0.07
CA THR A 147 -33.46 -6.32 1.21
C THR A 147 -34.67 -6.74 2.07
N PRO A 148 -34.58 -6.72 3.41
CA PRO A 148 -35.75 -6.89 4.26
C PRO A 148 -36.81 -5.81 3.95
N LYS A 149 -38.08 -6.18 3.94
CA LYS A 149 -39.19 -5.30 3.53
C LYS A 149 -39.28 -4.02 4.35
N PHE A 150 -39.00 -4.11 5.65
CA PHE A 150 -39.03 -2.94 6.55
C PHE A 150 -37.83 -1.99 6.33
N GLU A 151 -36.78 -2.44 5.66
CA GLU A 151 -35.57 -1.66 5.33
C GLU A 151 -35.53 -1.21 3.86
N GLU A 152 -36.57 -1.48 3.07
CA GLU A 152 -36.60 -1.19 1.63
C GLU A 152 -36.34 0.30 1.34
N THR A 153 -36.97 1.20 2.10
CA THR A 153 -36.78 2.64 1.93
C THR A 153 -35.33 3.05 2.19
N ARG A 154 -34.68 2.47 3.21
CA ARG A 154 -33.27 2.71 3.51
C ARG A 154 -32.37 2.16 2.41
N ALA A 155 -32.66 0.97 1.88
CA ALA A 155 -31.91 0.38 0.78
C ALA A 155 -31.95 1.27 -0.48
N ARG A 156 -33.09 1.89 -0.78
CA ARG A 156 -33.25 2.80 -1.92
C ARG A 156 -32.50 4.14 -1.78
N LEU A 157 -32.00 4.48 -0.58
CA LEU A 157 -31.13 5.65 -0.37
C LEU A 157 -29.66 5.38 -0.72
N LEU A 158 -29.29 4.11 -0.96
CA LEU A 158 -27.94 3.77 -1.37
C LEU A 158 -27.64 4.33 -2.76
N THR A 159 -26.48 4.95 -2.92
CA THR A 159 -26.02 5.49 -4.20
C THR A 159 -25.39 4.37 -5.03
N ILE A 160 -26.24 3.50 -5.58
CA ILE A 160 -25.86 2.39 -6.46
C ILE A 160 -25.84 2.89 -7.92
N PRO A 161 -24.71 2.81 -8.64
CA PRO A 161 -24.62 3.12 -10.05
C PRO A 161 -25.46 2.12 -10.87
N ALA A 162 -26.67 2.51 -11.26
CA ALA A 162 -27.56 1.64 -12.03
C ALA A 162 -26.99 1.37 -13.44
N PRO A 163 -26.90 0.11 -13.88
CA PRO A 163 -26.56 -0.22 -15.27
C PRO A 163 -27.69 0.18 -16.21
N GLU A 164 -27.45 0.11 -17.51
CA GLU A 164 -28.45 0.45 -18.53
C GLU A 164 -29.65 -0.50 -18.53
N SER A 165 -29.46 -1.78 -18.19
CA SER A 165 -30.55 -2.77 -18.20
C SER A 165 -31.51 -2.63 -17.01
N GLY A 166 -31.01 -2.13 -15.86
CA GLY A 166 -31.85 -1.86 -14.69
C GLY A 166 -31.19 -2.08 -13.34
N LEU A 167 -31.75 -1.41 -12.33
CA LEU A 167 -31.49 -1.63 -10.91
C LEU A 167 -32.83 -1.90 -10.23
N HIS A 168 -32.98 -3.10 -9.68
CA HIS A 168 -34.21 -3.56 -9.05
C HIS A 168 -34.01 -3.74 -7.56
N PHE A 169 -35.07 -3.49 -6.79
CA PHE A 169 -35.10 -3.75 -5.35
C PHE A 169 -36.17 -4.80 -5.08
N VAL A 170 -35.74 -5.95 -4.56
CA VAL A 170 -36.60 -7.06 -4.20
C VAL A 170 -36.65 -7.16 -2.69
N ALA A 171 -37.84 -6.93 -2.14
CA ALA A 171 -38.06 -6.83 -0.71
C ALA A 171 -38.73 -8.10 -0.17
N TRP A 172 -38.12 -8.74 0.83
CA TRP A 172 -38.66 -9.96 1.47
C TRP A 172 -39.23 -9.64 2.86
N LYS A 173 -40.37 -10.23 3.21
CA LYS A 173 -41.01 -10.06 4.54
C LYS A 173 -40.40 -11.02 5.55
N GLU A 174 -40.41 -10.68 6.83
CA GLU A 174 -39.78 -11.47 7.92
C GLU A 174 -40.26 -12.94 7.96
N GLU A 175 -41.51 -13.19 7.59
CA GLU A 175 -42.10 -14.54 7.54
C GLU A 175 -41.79 -15.34 6.26
N VAL A 176 -41.12 -14.74 5.27
CA VAL A 176 -40.79 -15.35 3.98
C VAL A 176 -39.33 -15.79 3.96
N ASP A 177 -39.04 -16.94 3.33
CA ASP A 177 -37.67 -17.37 3.10
C ASP A 177 -36.95 -16.40 2.14
N PRO A 178 -35.92 -15.65 2.61
CA PRO A 178 -35.17 -14.73 1.75
C PRO A 178 -34.40 -15.45 0.63
N TYR A 179 -34.03 -16.72 0.83
CA TYR A 179 -33.27 -17.49 -0.16
C TYR A 179 -34.17 -17.96 -1.31
N ALA A 180 -35.39 -18.40 -1.01
CA ALA A 180 -36.40 -18.64 -2.04
C ALA A 180 -36.70 -17.36 -2.84
N THR A 181 -36.86 -16.22 -2.14
CA THR A 181 -37.06 -14.90 -2.79
C THR A 181 -35.88 -14.53 -3.69
N THR A 182 -34.65 -14.83 -3.27
CA THR A 182 -33.43 -14.62 -4.06
C THR A 182 -33.44 -15.44 -5.35
N LEU A 183 -33.81 -16.72 -5.26
CA LEU A 183 -33.88 -17.62 -6.40
C LEU A 183 -34.95 -17.18 -7.40
N ASP A 184 -36.14 -16.78 -6.92
CA ASP A 184 -37.21 -16.24 -7.77
C ASP A 184 -36.75 -14.97 -8.50
N ALA A 185 -36.02 -14.08 -7.82
CA ALA A 185 -35.46 -12.89 -8.44
C ALA A 185 -34.42 -13.23 -9.53
N ILE A 186 -33.55 -14.22 -9.29
CA ILE A 186 -32.57 -14.69 -10.28
C ILE A 186 -33.26 -15.32 -11.48
N ILE A 187 -34.29 -16.14 -11.29
CA ILE A 187 -35.07 -16.74 -12.38
C ILE A 187 -35.74 -15.63 -13.20
N ALA A 188 -36.36 -14.66 -12.53
CA ALA A 188 -37.03 -13.55 -13.20
C ALA A 188 -36.07 -12.68 -14.00
N ALA A 189 -34.87 -12.41 -13.47
CA ALA A 189 -33.86 -11.62 -14.16
C ALA A 189 -33.20 -12.43 -15.30
N SER A 190 -32.64 -13.60 -15.00
CA SER A 190 -31.83 -14.37 -15.97
C SER A 190 -32.67 -15.07 -17.05
N GLY A 191 -33.95 -15.35 -16.79
CA GLY A 191 -34.78 -16.22 -17.61
C GLY A 191 -34.40 -17.70 -17.54
N LEU A 192 -33.44 -18.07 -16.68
CA LEU A 192 -32.98 -19.45 -16.51
C LEU A 192 -33.72 -20.12 -15.35
N SER A 193 -34.09 -21.39 -15.54
CA SER A 193 -34.72 -22.22 -14.50
C SER A 193 -33.75 -23.14 -13.77
N GLU A 194 -32.52 -23.26 -14.28
CA GLU A 194 -31.39 -24.04 -13.76
C GLU A 194 -30.05 -23.41 -14.21
N GLY A 195 -28.94 -23.77 -13.56
CA GLY A 195 -27.62 -23.27 -13.94
C GLY A 195 -26.65 -23.17 -12.76
N THR A 196 -25.64 -22.30 -12.88
CA THR A 196 -24.70 -22.01 -11.78
C THR A 196 -24.95 -20.63 -11.20
N ILE A 197 -24.91 -20.50 -9.87
CA ILE A 197 -24.89 -19.22 -9.16
C ILE A 197 -23.55 -19.14 -8.45
N PHE A 198 -22.80 -18.08 -8.71
CA PHE A 198 -21.57 -17.81 -7.97
C PHE A 198 -21.86 -16.93 -6.77
N VAL A 199 -21.32 -17.30 -5.62
CA VAL A 199 -21.39 -16.53 -4.37
C VAL A 199 -20.00 -16.01 -4.05
N ASP A 200 -19.95 -14.74 -3.67
CA ASP A 200 -18.72 -14.08 -3.24
C ASP A 200 -18.02 -14.85 -2.11
N GLU A 201 -16.68 -14.94 -2.16
CA GLU A 201 -15.92 -15.70 -1.17
C GLU A 201 -15.93 -15.06 0.22
N ALA A 202 -16.16 -13.75 0.31
CA ALA A 202 -16.31 -13.04 1.57
C ALA A 202 -17.75 -13.05 2.09
N ALA A 203 -18.70 -13.62 1.35
CA ALA A 203 -20.06 -13.83 1.84
C ALA A 203 -20.03 -14.81 3.03
N ARG A 204 -20.87 -14.53 4.03
CA ARG A 204 -20.92 -15.36 5.23
C ARG A 204 -21.39 -16.77 4.88
N PHE A 205 -20.75 -17.78 5.47
CA PHE A 205 -20.98 -19.19 5.16
C PHE A 205 -22.47 -19.57 5.12
N PHE A 206 -23.27 -19.07 6.06
CA PHE A 206 -24.69 -19.42 6.10
C PHE A 206 -25.48 -18.89 4.90
N ILE A 207 -25.06 -17.81 4.24
CA ILE A 207 -25.70 -17.29 3.03
C ILE A 207 -25.51 -18.28 1.89
N ALA A 208 -24.25 -18.64 1.60
CA ALA A 208 -23.92 -19.62 0.56
C ALA A 208 -24.55 -20.99 0.85
N SER A 209 -24.44 -21.45 2.10
CA SER A 209 -24.99 -22.74 2.54
C SER A 209 -26.51 -22.78 2.40
N ARG A 210 -27.23 -21.75 2.84
CA ARG A 210 -28.69 -21.70 2.75
C ARG A 210 -29.17 -21.62 1.30
N LEU A 211 -28.55 -20.76 0.48
CA LEU A 211 -28.85 -20.71 -0.96
C LEU A 211 -28.69 -22.08 -1.61
N ALA A 212 -27.59 -22.78 -1.34
CA ALA A 212 -27.32 -24.11 -1.88
C ALA A 212 -28.38 -25.13 -1.46
N THR A 213 -28.86 -25.08 -0.21
CA THR A 213 -29.89 -26.01 0.27
C THR A 213 -31.32 -25.65 -0.15
N SER A 214 -31.57 -24.40 -0.56
CA SER A 214 -32.90 -23.92 -0.98
C SER A 214 -33.23 -24.24 -2.44
N THR A 215 -32.32 -24.88 -3.20
CA THR A 215 -32.54 -25.25 -4.60
C THR A 215 -31.86 -26.56 -4.97
N SER A 216 -32.50 -27.33 -5.85
CA SER A 216 -31.88 -28.47 -6.55
C SER A 216 -31.61 -28.17 -8.03
N ARG A 217 -32.01 -26.99 -8.51
CA ARG A 217 -31.91 -26.59 -9.93
C ARG A 217 -30.66 -25.75 -10.21
N PHE A 218 -30.17 -25.02 -9.22
CA PHE A 218 -28.94 -24.25 -9.35
C PHE A 218 -27.81 -24.88 -8.56
N ARG A 219 -26.63 -24.98 -9.18
CA ARG A 219 -25.38 -25.24 -8.44
C ARG A 219 -24.91 -23.93 -7.85
N VAL A 220 -24.78 -23.88 -6.53
CA VAL A 220 -24.26 -22.71 -5.82
C VAL A 220 -22.79 -22.97 -5.50
N GLU A 221 -21.92 -22.16 -6.10
CA GLU A 221 -20.47 -22.33 -6.03
C GLU A 221 -19.81 -21.02 -5.55
N ILE A 222 -18.65 -21.11 -4.92
CA ILE A 222 -17.86 -19.91 -4.62
C ILE A 222 -17.34 -19.33 -5.93
N ALA A 223 -17.32 -18.01 -6.04
CA ALA A 223 -16.85 -17.29 -7.21
C ALA A 223 -15.44 -17.76 -7.64
N PRO A 224 -15.24 -18.10 -8.92
CA PRO A 224 -13.97 -18.64 -9.39
C PRO A 224 -12.94 -17.52 -9.63
N PRO A 225 -11.65 -17.86 -9.83
CA PRO A 225 -10.58 -16.88 -10.01
C PRO A 225 -10.83 -15.83 -11.10
N GLU A 226 -11.56 -16.17 -12.16
CA GLU A 226 -11.90 -15.25 -13.26
C GLU A 226 -12.72 -14.05 -12.80
N ILE A 227 -13.55 -14.20 -11.76
CA ILE A 227 -14.29 -13.10 -11.15
C ILE A 227 -13.37 -12.29 -10.25
N ARG A 228 -12.51 -12.94 -9.45
CA ARG A 228 -11.56 -12.26 -8.55
C ARG A 228 -10.56 -11.40 -9.30
N ALA A 229 -10.07 -11.91 -10.44
CA ALA A 229 -9.14 -11.23 -11.33
C ALA A 229 -9.63 -9.87 -11.82
N LEU A 230 -10.95 -9.60 -11.78
CA LEU A 230 -11.51 -8.31 -12.18
C LEU A 230 -11.02 -7.14 -11.32
N ARG A 231 -10.60 -7.39 -10.07
CA ARG A 231 -10.04 -6.37 -9.16
C ARG A 231 -8.52 -6.28 -9.19
N GLU A 232 -7.86 -7.31 -9.70
CA GLU A 232 -6.40 -7.41 -9.60
C GLU A 232 -5.70 -6.29 -10.38
N SER A 233 -6.21 -5.96 -11.57
CA SER A 233 -5.70 -4.86 -12.42
C SER A 233 -6.47 -3.56 -12.24
N LYS A 234 -5.78 -2.54 -11.71
CA LYS A 234 -6.34 -1.24 -11.38
C LYS A 234 -6.46 -0.35 -12.61
N SER A 235 -7.57 0.38 -12.69
CA SER A 235 -7.78 1.46 -13.64
C SER A 235 -6.91 2.68 -13.29
N THR A 236 -6.81 3.64 -14.22
CA THR A 236 -6.12 4.91 -13.96
C THR A 236 -6.72 5.65 -12.76
N ALA A 237 -8.05 5.64 -12.59
CA ALA A 237 -8.70 6.31 -11.47
C ALA A 237 -8.40 5.63 -10.13
N GLU A 238 -8.37 4.29 -10.12
CA GLU A 238 -7.98 3.50 -8.94
C GLU A 238 -6.53 3.78 -8.55
N ILE A 239 -5.62 3.76 -9.52
CA ILE A 239 -4.20 4.07 -9.29
C ILE A 239 -4.03 5.49 -8.76
N MET A 240 -4.80 6.48 -9.25
CA MET A 240 -4.74 7.85 -8.74
C MET A 240 -5.18 7.95 -7.27
N LEU A 241 -6.24 7.24 -6.89
CA LEU A 241 -6.71 7.18 -5.51
C LEU A 241 -5.66 6.56 -4.59
N MET A 242 -5.13 5.40 -4.98
CA MET A 242 -4.07 4.72 -4.24
C MET A 242 -2.78 5.55 -4.18
N THR A 243 -2.40 6.20 -5.27
CA THR A 243 -1.23 7.10 -5.33
C THR A 243 -1.35 8.16 -4.25
N CYS A 244 -2.47 8.88 -4.23
CA CYS A 244 -2.66 9.92 -3.25
C CYS A 244 -2.68 9.38 -1.81
N ALA A 245 -3.38 8.27 -1.57
CA ALA A 245 -3.43 7.65 -0.25
C ALA A 245 -2.04 7.27 0.26
N ASN A 246 -1.19 6.70 -0.59
CA ASN A 246 0.17 6.27 -0.23
C ASN A 246 1.12 7.47 -0.05
N GLU A 247 1.03 8.49 -0.89
CA GLU A 247 1.78 9.73 -0.72
C GLU A 247 1.41 10.43 0.60
N ALA A 248 0.12 10.55 0.90
CA ALA A 248 -0.38 11.12 2.14
C ALA A 248 0.13 10.36 3.38
N THR A 249 0.11 9.02 3.34
CA THR A 249 0.65 8.18 4.41
C THR A 249 2.15 8.37 4.59
N LEU A 250 2.95 8.38 3.52
CA LEU A 250 4.39 8.61 3.61
C LEU A 250 4.71 9.99 4.19
N LEU A 251 4.01 11.03 3.74
CA LEU A 251 4.18 12.38 4.27
C LEU A 251 3.78 12.44 5.76
N ALA A 252 2.75 11.72 6.18
CA ALA A 252 2.34 11.62 7.58
C ALA A 252 3.37 10.88 8.45
N ILE A 253 4.03 9.82 7.93
CA ILE A 253 5.14 9.14 8.64
C ILE A 253 6.30 10.11 8.84
N ARG A 254 6.69 10.86 7.80
CA ARG A 254 7.77 11.86 7.88
C ARG A 254 7.45 12.98 8.85
N TYR A 255 6.23 13.51 8.80
CA TYR A 255 5.75 14.49 9.77
C TYR A 255 5.78 13.95 11.20
N THR A 256 5.35 12.70 11.39
CA THR A 256 5.39 12.04 12.70
C THR A 256 6.82 11.94 13.22
N ARG A 257 7.77 11.51 12.38
CA ARG A 257 9.20 11.44 12.73
C ARG A 257 9.76 12.78 13.24
N GLU A 258 9.41 13.91 12.62
CA GLU A 258 9.88 15.24 13.04
C GLU A 258 9.40 15.64 14.45
N LEU A 259 8.33 15.02 14.93
CA LEU A 259 7.78 15.25 16.29
C LEU A 259 8.26 14.23 17.32
N MET A 260 8.95 13.17 16.87
CA MET A 260 9.50 12.15 17.76
C MET A 260 10.78 12.63 18.44
N HIS A 261 11.06 12.05 19.60
CA HIS A 261 12.29 12.27 20.36
C HIS A 261 12.63 10.99 21.13
N ILE A 262 13.91 10.81 21.47
CA ILE A 262 14.31 9.72 22.38
C ILE A 262 13.56 9.89 23.71
N GLY A 263 12.97 8.82 24.21
CA GLY A 263 12.09 8.86 25.37
C GLY A 263 10.60 9.02 25.06
N ILE A 264 10.18 9.17 23.79
CA ILE A 264 8.77 9.14 23.41
C ILE A 264 8.18 7.74 23.58
N LYS A 265 6.90 7.65 23.94
CA LYS A 265 6.17 6.37 23.98
C LYS A 265 5.59 5.98 22.63
N ALA A 266 5.44 4.68 22.41
CA ALA A 266 4.78 4.14 21.22
C ALA A 266 3.34 4.67 21.10
N SER A 267 2.58 4.72 22.19
CA SER A 267 1.21 5.24 22.20
C SER A 267 1.10 6.74 21.91
N GLU A 268 2.13 7.52 22.26
CA GLU A 268 2.19 8.95 21.92
C GLU A 268 2.45 9.14 20.43
N THR A 269 3.40 8.38 19.88
CA THR A 269 3.70 8.36 18.44
C THR A 269 2.50 7.90 17.62
N PHE A 270 1.79 6.86 18.06
CA PHE A 270 0.54 6.41 17.44
C PHE A 270 -0.51 7.52 17.33
N LYS A 271 -0.70 8.31 18.41
CA LYS A 271 -1.64 9.45 18.41
C LYS A 271 -1.22 10.58 17.46
N ILE A 272 0.08 10.77 17.26
CA ILE A 272 0.60 11.72 16.27
C ILE A 272 0.28 11.21 14.87
N MET A 273 0.56 9.94 14.58
CA MET A 273 0.31 9.31 13.29
C MET A 273 -1.19 9.33 12.90
N GLN A 274 -2.08 8.92 13.82
CA GLN A 274 -3.53 8.93 13.58
C GLN A 274 -4.04 10.33 13.22
N ARG A 275 -3.52 11.37 13.89
CA ARG A 275 -3.89 12.75 13.62
C ARG A 275 -3.38 13.19 12.24
N ALA A 276 -2.12 12.90 11.93
CA ALA A 276 -1.51 13.26 10.66
C ALA A 276 -2.27 12.63 9.47
N MET A 277 -2.62 11.34 9.54
CA MET A 277 -3.41 10.68 8.49
C MET A 277 -4.82 11.29 8.35
N SER A 278 -5.48 11.59 9.46
CA SER A 278 -6.80 12.23 9.42
C SER A 278 -6.75 13.64 8.84
N GLU A 279 -5.71 14.43 9.15
CA GLU A 279 -5.48 15.76 8.57
C GLU A 279 -5.15 15.69 7.07
N ALA A 280 -4.58 14.58 6.60
CA ALA A 280 -4.35 14.32 5.18
C ALA A 280 -5.63 13.93 4.42
N GLY A 281 -6.73 13.70 5.14
CA GLY A 281 -8.03 13.33 4.56
C GLY A 281 -8.25 11.82 4.42
N LEU A 282 -7.39 10.99 5.03
CA LEU A 282 -7.57 9.55 5.03
C LEU A 282 -8.55 9.11 6.13
N VAL A 283 -9.32 8.07 5.84
CA VAL A 283 -10.25 7.45 6.78
C VAL A 283 -9.85 6.01 7.07
N SER A 284 -10.46 5.40 8.10
CA SER A 284 -10.16 4.00 8.49
C SER A 284 -8.67 3.73 8.77
N GLY A 285 -7.91 4.75 9.18
CA GLY A 285 -6.47 4.65 9.32
C GLY A 285 -6.03 3.71 10.44
N PHE A 286 -4.95 2.98 10.18
CA PHE A 286 -4.24 2.15 11.15
C PHE A 286 -2.79 2.64 11.30
N ALA A 287 -2.21 2.38 12.47
CA ALA A 287 -0.79 2.61 12.70
C ALA A 287 -0.26 1.60 13.73
N LEU A 288 0.81 0.93 13.37
CA LEU A 288 1.60 0.04 14.19
C LEU A 288 2.93 0.74 14.47
N VAL A 289 3.18 1.10 15.73
CA VAL A 289 4.42 1.75 16.17
C VAL A 289 5.18 0.81 17.08
N LEU A 290 6.36 0.37 16.63
CA LEU A 290 7.18 -0.61 17.34
C LEU A 290 8.61 -0.09 17.47
N PHE A 291 9.23 -0.30 18.63
CA PHE A 291 10.60 0.11 18.90
C PHE A 291 11.46 -1.11 19.24
N GLY A 292 12.67 -1.18 18.68
CA GLY A 292 13.66 -2.21 19.02
C GLY A 292 13.12 -3.64 18.90
N GLU A 293 13.13 -4.38 20.01
CA GLU A 293 12.69 -5.78 20.05
C GLU A 293 11.19 -5.97 19.75
N ASP A 294 10.34 -4.96 19.99
CA ASP A 294 8.91 -5.08 19.68
C ASP A 294 8.68 -5.23 18.18
N ALA A 295 9.58 -4.64 17.35
CA ALA A 295 9.55 -4.77 15.90
C ALA A 295 9.88 -6.19 15.42
N ALA A 296 10.52 -7.03 16.25
CA ALA A 296 10.80 -8.42 15.91
C ALA A 296 9.52 -9.29 15.79
N ARG A 297 8.36 -8.76 16.22
CA ARG A 297 7.05 -9.37 15.99
C ARG A 297 6.36 -8.59 14.85
N PRO A 298 6.14 -9.18 13.66
CA PRO A 298 5.66 -8.44 12.48
C PRO A 298 4.33 -7.69 12.65
N HIS A 299 3.47 -8.14 13.56
CA HIS A 299 2.20 -7.50 13.93
C HIS A 299 2.22 -6.90 15.34
N GLY A 300 3.41 -6.72 15.91
CA GLY A 300 3.63 -6.21 17.25
C GLY A 300 3.18 -7.15 18.37
N GLY A 301 2.80 -6.53 19.49
CA GLY A 301 2.54 -7.16 20.77
C GLY A 301 3.49 -6.60 21.83
N GLY A 302 3.04 -6.50 23.09
CA GLY A 302 3.86 -5.96 24.18
C GLY A 302 3.16 -4.87 25.01
N VAL A 303 3.97 -4.08 25.72
CA VAL A 303 3.54 -2.95 26.54
C VAL A 303 3.81 -1.63 25.82
N ASP A 304 3.27 -0.52 26.32
CA ASP A 304 3.54 0.83 25.79
C ASP A 304 5.01 1.23 26.04
N ARG A 305 5.89 0.83 25.13
CA ARG A 305 7.35 0.97 25.24
C ARG A 305 7.80 2.41 24.98
N THR A 306 8.88 2.79 25.64
CA THR A 306 9.55 4.07 25.47
C THR A 306 10.76 3.89 24.56
N LEU A 307 10.90 4.73 23.53
CA LEU A 307 12.01 4.67 22.57
C LEU A 307 13.36 4.91 23.24
N ALA A 308 14.26 3.93 23.18
CA ALA A 308 15.65 4.06 23.63
C ALA A 308 16.56 4.63 22.53
N LYS A 309 17.76 5.08 22.92
CA LYS A 309 18.71 5.74 22.02
C LYS A 309 19.31 4.78 20.97
N ASP A 310 19.41 3.50 21.31
CA ASP A 310 20.01 2.43 20.50
C ASP A 310 18.98 1.61 19.70
N GLU A 311 17.72 2.03 19.69
CA GLU A 311 16.63 1.32 19.03
C GLU A 311 16.23 1.98 17.70
N LEU A 312 15.89 1.15 16.72
CA LEU A 312 15.17 1.57 15.52
C LEU A 312 13.67 1.73 15.84
N VAL A 313 13.04 2.63 15.11
CA VAL A 313 11.59 2.85 15.07
C VAL A 313 11.04 2.16 13.83
N LEU A 314 10.04 1.30 13.98
CA LEU A 314 9.21 0.80 12.90
C LEU A 314 7.82 1.43 13.01
N ILE A 315 7.41 2.16 11.98
CA ILE A 315 6.04 2.63 11.79
C ILE A 315 5.50 1.97 10.54
N ASP A 316 4.45 1.19 10.70
CA ASP A 316 3.65 0.62 9.63
C ASP A 316 2.26 1.24 9.72
N ALA A 317 1.84 1.94 8.67
CA ALA A 317 0.62 2.72 8.70
C ALA A 317 -0.02 2.82 7.33
N GLY A 318 -1.32 3.07 7.34
CA GLY A 318 -2.12 3.15 6.13
C GLY A 318 -3.51 3.69 6.42
N GLY A 319 -4.23 4.02 5.36
CA GLY A 319 -5.61 4.46 5.42
C GLY A 319 -6.27 4.50 4.06
N SER A 320 -7.55 4.80 4.06
CA SER A 320 -8.39 4.71 2.87
C SER A 320 -8.73 6.09 2.31
N LEU A 321 -8.63 6.25 0.99
CA LEU A 321 -9.18 7.37 0.23
C LEU A 321 -10.24 6.85 -0.74
N HIS A 322 -11.49 7.26 -0.54
CA HIS A 322 -12.64 6.80 -1.32
C HIS A 322 -12.72 5.27 -1.47
N GLY A 323 -12.32 4.54 -0.43
CA GLY A 323 -12.35 3.08 -0.39
C GLY A 323 -11.10 2.38 -0.91
N TYR A 324 -10.05 3.09 -1.36
CA TYR A 324 -8.77 2.49 -1.77
C TYR A 324 -7.70 2.74 -0.72
N GLU A 325 -6.97 1.69 -0.39
CA GLU A 325 -6.05 1.64 0.74
C GLU A 325 -4.63 2.11 0.37
N SER A 326 -3.95 2.65 1.37
CA SER A 326 -2.50 2.77 1.41
C SER A 326 -1.92 1.88 2.49
N ASP A 327 -0.65 1.50 2.31
CA ASP A 327 0.09 0.67 3.26
C ASP A 327 1.59 0.95 3.12
N ILE A 328 2.18 1.57 4.13
CA ILE A 328 3.57 2.03 4.11
C ILE A 328 4.24 1.71 5.44
N THR A 329 5.28 0.90 5.38
CA THR A 329 6.20 0.67 6.50
C THR A 329 7.51 1.44 6.31
N ARG A 330 7.93 2.13 7.37
CA ARG A 330 9.28 2.68 7.52
C ARG A 330 9.91 2.16 8.80
N THR A 331 11.12 1.63 8.67
CA THR A 331 12.02 1.42 9.80
C THR A 331 13.13 2.48 9.76
N PHE A 332 13.29 3.28 10.80
CA PHE A 332 14.23 4.42 10.80
C PHE A 332 14.84 4.71 12.18
N ALA A 333 15.87 5.54 12.20
CA ALA A 333 16.54 6.10 13.35
C ALA A 333 16.26 7.60 13.48
N LEU A 334 16.29 8.12 14.70
CA LEU A 334 16.26 9.56 14.93
C LEU A 334 17.68 10.14 14.81
N PRO A 335 17.83 11.46 14.57
CA PRO A 335 19.16 12.08 14.44
C PRO A 335 20.09 11.84 15.64
N GLU A 336 19.54 11.70 16.85
CA GLU A 336 20.30 11.47 18.08
C GLU A 336 20.50 9.96 18.41
N SER A 337 20.02 9.04 17.58
CA SER A 337 20.12 7.61 17.83
C SER A 337 21.55 7.06 17.70
N GLU A 338 21.89 6.09 18.53
CA GLU A 338 23.16 5.35 18.55
C GLU A 338 22.90 3.89 18.15
N ILE A 339 22.47 3.68 16.91
CA ILE A 339 22.05 2.36 16.43
C ILE A 339 23.24 1.40 16.34
N PRO A 340 23.16 0.19 16.92
CA PRO A 340 24.19 -0.83 16.78
C PRO A 340 24.48 -1.15 15.31
N SER A 341 25.76 -1.30 14.96
CA SER A 341 26.20 -1.58 13.58
C SER A 341 25.50 -2.80 12.97
N ARG A 342 25.21 -3.83 13.78
CA ARG A 342 24.46 -5.01 13.36
C ARG A 342 23.03 -4.68 12.92
N ASN A 343 22.34 -3.75 13.58
CA ASN A 343 20.98 -3.37 13.21
C ASN A 343 20.98 -2.53 11.92
N LEU A 344 22.01 -1.71 11.72
CA LEU A 344 22.21 -0.99 10.45
C LEU A 344 22.48 -1.94 9.28
N GLU A 345 23.29 -2.98 9.51
CA GLU A 345 23.55 -4.02 8.51
C GLU A 345 22.25 -4.72 8.08
N LEU A 346 21.40 -5.10 9.03
CA LEU A 346 20.08 -5.67 8.75
C LEU A 346 19.21 -4.75 7.90
N TRP A 347 19.24 -3.46 8.19
CA TRP A 347 18.47 -2.48 7.45
C TRP A 347 18.87 -2.43 5.98
N PHE A 348 20.17 -2.40 5.68
CA PHE A 348 20.64 -2.41 4.30
C PHE A 348 20.36 -3.73 3.58
N ILE A 349 20.38 -4.87 4.28
CA ILE A 349 19.99 -6.16 3.69
C ILE A 349 18.51 -6.15 3.29
N VAL A 350 17.63 -5.61 4.13
CA VAL A 350 16.20 -5.47 3.83
C VAL A 350 15.99 -4.51 2.65
N ARG A 351 16.73 -3.40 2.60
CA ARG A 351 16.73 -2.46 1.47
C ARG A 351 17.12 -3.13 0.16
N ASP A 352 18.22 -3.89 0.16
CA ASP A 352 18.68 -4.64 -1.01
C ASP A 352 17.66 -5.71 -1.45
N ALA A 353 16.95 -6.32 -0.50
CA ALA A 353 15.89 -7.28 -0.79
C ALA A 353 14.68 -6.62 -1.46
N GLN A 354 14.27 -5.43 -0.99
CA GLN A 354 13.21 -4.63 -1.61
C GLN A 354 13.62 -4.22 -3.04
N ASP A 355 14.86 -3.80 -3.24
CA ASP A 355 15.37 -3.48 -4.59
C ASP A 355 15.39 -4.70 -5.53
N ALA A 356 15.70 -5.89 -5.02
CA ALA A 356 15.66 -7.12 -5.81
C ALA A 356 14.23 -7.53 -6.20
N ALA A 357 13.27 -7.41 -5.29
CA ALA A 357 11.85 -7.64 -5.60
C ALA A 357 11.35 -6.67 -6.67
N ALA A 358 11.55 -5.37 -6.47
CA ALA A 358 11.18 -4.33 -7.43
C ALA A 358 11.75 -4.60 -8.84
N ALA A 359 13.02 -5.01 -8.93
CA ALA A 359 13.67 -5.32 -10.21
C ALA A 359 13.10 -6.58 -10.88
N ALA A 360 12.61 -7.55 -10.11
CA ALA A 360 11.97 -8.77 -10.62
C ALA A 360 10.50 -8.53 -11.02
N ALA A 361 9.84 -7.54 -10.41
CA ALA A 361 8.45 -7.19 -10.64
C ALA A 361 8.25 -6.45 -11.96
N ARG A 362 7.93 -7.21 -13.02
CA ARG A 362 7.61 -6.68 -14.36
C ARG A 362 6.50 -7.48 -15.01
N ALA A 363 5.89 -6.93 -16.06
CA ALA A 363 4.92 -7.67 -16.86
C ALA A 363 5.47 -9.05 -17.30
N ASP A 364 4.59 -10.05 -17.26
CA ASP A 364 4.83 -11.48 -17.49
C ASP A 364 5.73 -12.21 -16.48
N ALA A 365 6.30 -11.51 -15.49
CA ALA A 365 6.99 -12.17 -14.37
C ALA A 365 6.01 -13.03 -13.57
N VAL A 366 6.52 -14.08 -12.94
CA VAL A 366 5.72 -14.93 -12.04
C VAL A 366 5.78 -14.34 -10.64
N ALA A 367 4.63 -14.23 -9.95
CA ALA A 367 4.56 -13.64 -8.61
C ALA A 367 5.53 -14.30 -7.61
N GLY A 368 5.69 -15.62 -7.68
CA GLY A 368 6.65 -16.36 -6.86
C GLY A 368 8.13 -16.06 -7.18
N ASP A 369 8.46 -15.63 -8.40
CA ASP A 369 9.83 -15.25 -8.75
C ASP A 369 10.21 -13.88 -8.15
N VAL A 370 9.25 -12.98 -7.99
CA VAL A 370 9.44 -11.71 -7.27
C VAL A 370 9.74 -11.98 -5.79
N ASP A 371 8.96 -12.87 -5.15
CA ASP A 371 9.23 -13.29 -3.77
C ASP A 371 10.61 -13.93 -3.63
N LYS A 372 10.96 -14.79 -4.58
CA LYS A 372 12.25 -15.46 -4.60
C LYS A 372 13.41 -14.45 -4.68
N ALA A 373 13.27 -13.38 -5.47
CA ALA A 373 14.32 -12.38 -5.63
C ALA A 373 14.69 -11.70 -4.30
N ALA A 374 13.71 -11.25 -3.52
CA ALA A 374 13.96 -10.71 -2.18
C ALA A 374 14.52 -11.78 -1.23
N ARG A 375 13.92 -12.97 -1.23
CA ARG A 375 14.29 -14.07 -0.33
C ARG A 375 15.72 -14.55 -0.55
N ASP A 376 16.19 -14.59 -1.79
CA ASP A 376 17.56 -14.97 -2.15
C ASP A 376 18.59 -13.98 -1.55
N VAL A 377 18.30 -12.68 -1.58
CA VAL A 377 19.17 -11.64 -0.98
C VAL A 377 19.35 -11.87 0.52
N ILE A 378 18.24 -11.99 1.25
CA ILE A 378 18.24 -12.19 2.71
C ILE A 378 18.90 -13.53 3.07
N THR A 379 18.62 -14.59 2.31
CA THR A 379 19.19 -15.92 2.54
C THR A 379 20.71 -15.92 2.31
N LYS A 380 21.19 -15.29 1.24
CA LYS A 380 22.61 -15.18 0.93
C LYS A 380 23.37 -14.37 1.99
N ALA A 381 22.72 -13.40 2.63
CA ALA A 381 23.26 -12.66 3.77
C ALA A 381 23.26 -13.47 5.09
N GLY A 382 22.70 -14.68 5.10
CA GLY A 382 22.68 -15.58 6.26
C GLY A 382 21.48 -15.41 7.18
N PHE A 383 20.40 -14.75 6.72
CA PHE A 383 19.22 -14.44 7.55
C PHE A 383 17.92 -15.06 7.06
N GLY A 384 17.98 -16.06 6.16
CA GLY A 384 16.80 -16.65 5.55
C GLY A 384 15.76 -17.18 6.55
N GLU A 385 16.21 -17.71 7.69
CA GLU A 385 15.30 -18.21 8.75
C GLU A 385 14.50 -17.10 9.46
N TYR A 386 14.94 -15.85 9.37
CA TYR A 386 14.31 -14.69 10.00
C TYR A 386 13.36 -13.94 9.07
N TYR A 387 13.25 -14.36 7.80
CA TYR A 387 12.30 -13.81 6.84
C TYR A 387 11.11 -14.76 6.66
N THR A 388 10.11 -14.56 7.52
CA THR A 388 9.08 -15.57 7.85
C THR A 388 7.77 -15.44 7.09
N HIS A 389 7.61 -14.41 6.26
CA HIS A 389 6.39 -14.17 5.49
C HIS A 389 6.68 -13.94 3.99
N ARG A 390 5.60 -13.65 3.25
CA ARG A 390 5.62 -13.29 1.82
C ARG A 390 6.29 -11.94 1.60
N THR A 391 6.78 -11.68 0.39
CA THR A 391 7.36 -10.39 -0.01
C THR A 391 6.33 -9.29 -0.20
N GLY A 392 5.08 -9.67 -0.47
CA GLY A 392 4.01 -8.71 -0.50
C GLY A 392 2.67 -9.32 -0.83
N HIS A 393 1.66 -8.49 -0.84
CA HIS A 393 0.28 -8.80 -1.19
C HIS A 393 -0.23 -7.83 -2.25
N GLY A 394 -1.25 -8.24 -2.98
CA GLY A 394 -2.05 -7.32 -3.76
C GLY A 394 -2.73 -6.33 -2.81
N ILE A 395 -2.95 -5.11 -3.31
CA ILE A 395 -3.59 -4.04 -2.55
C ILE A 395 -4.51 -3.26 -3.47
N GLY A 396 -5.64 -2.79 -2.93
CA GLY A 396 -6.64 -2.04 -3.69
C GLY A 396 -7.72 -1.51 -2.77
N ILE A 397 -8.92 -2.10 -2.85
CA ILE A 397 -10.02 -1.79 -1.93
C ILE A 397 -9.79 -2.46 -0.57
N GLU A 398 -9.10 -3.61 -0.58
CA GLU A 398 -8.63 -4.27 0.63
C GLU A 398 -7.14 -4.04 0.77
N GLY A 399 -6.67 -3.88 2.02
CA GLY A 399 -5.24 -3.79 2.31
C GLY A 399 -4.50 -5.03 1.81
N HIS A 400 -5.11 -6.21 1.99
CA HIS A 400 -4.64 -7.46 1.41
C HIS A 400 -5.67 -8.03 0.42
N GLU A 401 -5.34 -8.08 -0.85
CA GLU A 401 -6.10 -8.75 -1.91
C GLU A 401 -5.18 -9.58 -2.82
N ASP A 402 -5.77 -10.36 -3.73
CA ASP A 402 -5.02 -11.11 -4.73
C ASP A 402 -4.37 -10.16 -5.78
N PRO A 403 -3.29 -10.60 -6.45
CA PRO A 403 -2.51 -11.80 -6.13
C PRO A 403 -1.44 -11.54 -5.06
N TYR A 404 -0.86 -12.60 -4.48
CA TYR A 404 0.19 -12.47 -3.46
C TYR A 404 1.61 -12.72 -4.02
N LEU A 405 2.57 -11.88 -3.67
CA LEU A 405 4.00 -12.10 -3.95
C LEU A 405 4.58 -13.07 -2.92
N ARG A 406 4.28 -14.35 -3.09
CA ARG A 406 4.71 -15.44 -2.21
C ARG A 406 5.28 -16.60 -3.00
N GLY A 407 6.20 -17.36 -2.38
CA GLY A 407 6.69 -18.61 -2.93
C GLY A 407 5.57 -19.54 -3.40
N ASN A 408 5.81 -20.21 -4.53
CA ASN A 408 4.87 -21.11 -5.21
C ASN A 408 3.59 -20.46 -5.78
N ASN A 409 3.51 -19.12 -5.86
CA ASN A 409 2.45 -18.47 -6.64
C ASN A 409 2.85 -18.34 -8.11
N ASN A 410 2.13 -19.04 -8.99
CA ASN A 410 2.40 -19.10 -10.44
C ASN A 410 1.63 -18.04 -11.26
N VAL A 411 0.90 -17.12 -10.61
CA VAL A 411 0.22 -16.01 -11.30
C VAL A 411 1.24 -15.17 -12.06
N ARG A 412 0.92 -14.86 -13.33
CA ARG A 412 1.71 -13.92 -14.13
C ARG A 412 1.26 -12.50 -13.85
N LEU A 413 2.23 -11.63 -13.59
CA LEU A 413 1.99 -10.21 -13.36
C LEU A 413 1.60 -9.53 -14.67
N VAL A 414 0.57 -8.70 -14.63
CA VAL A 414 0.12 -7.89 -15.76
C VAL A 414 0.05 -6.42 -15.37
N ALA A 415 0.06 -5.55 -16.38
CA ALA A 415 -0.05 -4.12 -16.16
C ALA A 415 -1.30 -3.75 -15.35
N GLY A 416 -1.14 -2.79 -14.44
CA GLY A 416 -2.19 -2.32 -13.54
C GLY A 416 -2.31 -3.13 -12.23
N MET A 417 -1.65 -4.28 -12.09
CA MET A 417 -1.60 -4.95 -10.79
C MET A 417 -0.78 -4.14 -9.78
N ALA A 418 -1.28 -3.99 -8.56
CA ALA A 418 -0.64 -3.23 -7.50
C ALA A 418 -0.33 -4.11 -6.29
N PHE A 419 0.84 -3.92 -5.68
CA PHE A 419 1.36 -4.76 -4.60
C PHE A 419 2.12 -3.94 -3.55
N SER A 420 2.18 -4.46 -2.32
CA SER A 420 3.25 -4.12 -1.39
C SER A 420 4.57 -4.80 -1.79
N ASP A 421 5.68 -4.11 -1.50
CA ASP A 421 7.04 -4.65 -1.53
C ASP A 421 7.65 -4.50 -0.13
N GLU A 422 7.43 -5.51 0.72
CA GLU A 422 7.59 -5.46 2.17
C GLU A 422 8.51 -6.55 2.77
N PRO A 423 9.68 -6.87 2.18
CA PRO A 423 10.58 -7.84 2.80
C PRO A 423 11.01 -7.36 4.19
N GLY A 424 11.25 -8.32 5.09
CA GLY A 424 11.62 -8.01 6.47
C GLY A 424 12.49 -9.07 7.14
N ILE A 425 13.28 -8.65 8.11
CA ILE A 425 14.07 -9.53 8.97
C ILE A 425 13.63 -9.35 10.42
N TYR A 426 13.26 -10.45 11.07
CA TYR A 426 12.72 -10.48 12.42
C TYR A 426 13.52 -11.41 13.32
N ILE A 427 14.33 -10.83 14.21
CA ILE A 427 15.14 -11.59 15.17
C ILE A 427 14.52 -11.41 16.56
N ASP A 428 13.81 -12.44 17.00
CA ASP A 428 13.03 -12.42 18.24
C ASP A 428 13.85 -11.97 19.46
N GLY A 429 13.24 -11.11 20.29
CA GLY A 429 13.88 -10.48 21.44
C GLY A 429 15.06 -9.54 21.12
N LYS A 430 15.25 -9.14 19.85
CA LYS A 430 16.37 -8.26 19.45
C LYS A 430 15.95 -7.10 18.58
N VAL A 431 15.48 -7.37 17.37
CA VAL A 431 15.23 -6.33 16.35
C VAL A 431 14.33 -6.88 15.25
N GLY A 432 13.45 -6.02 14.74
CA GLY A 432 12.81 -6.23 13.45
C GLY A 432 13.06 -5.05 12.53
N VAL A 433 13.24 -5.34 11.25
CA VAL A 433 13.33 -4.33 10.19
C VAL A 433 12.41 -4.74 9.05
N ARG A 434 11.50 -3.85 8.66
CA ARG A 434 10.66 -3.94 7.47
C ARG A 434 10.69 -2.60 6.74
N LEU A 435 10.79 -2.66 5.42
CA LEU A 435 10.61 -1.52 4.53
C LEU A 435 9.50 -1.90 3.55
N GLU A 436 8.50 -1.05 3.42
CA GLU A 436 7.36 -1.33 2.57
C GLU A 436 6.98 -0.11 1.75
N ASP A 437 6.77 -0.35 0.47
CA ASP A 437 6.27 0.63 -0.46
C ASP A 437 5.32 -0.04 -1.45
N ILE A 438 4.23 0.63 -1.79
CA ILE A 438 3.30 0.15 -2.80
C ILE A 438 3.79 0.50 -4.19
N PHE A 439 3.79 -0.48 -5.09
CA PHE A 439 4.06 -0.29 -6.51
C PHE A 439 2.92 -0.81 -7.37
N VAL A 440 2.86 -0.31 -8.60
CA VAL A 440 2.02 -0.86 -9.68
C VAL A 440 2.92 -1.37 -10.80
N ILE A 441 2.53 -2.48 -11.42
CA ILE A 441 3.16 -2.99 -12.63
C ILE A 441 2.76 -2.09 -13.79
N ASP A 442 3.75 -1.44 -14.41
CA ASP A 442 3.60 -0.72 -15.67
C ASP A 442 4.31 -1.45 -16.82
N LEU A 443 4.43 -0.81 -17.99
CA LEU A 443 5.10 -1.39 -19.15
C LEU A 443 6.62 -1.53 -18.98
N GLY A 444 7.24 -0.73 -18.09
CA GLY A 444 8.67 -0.70 -17.82
C GLY A 444 9.10 -1.52 -16.59
N GLY A 445 8.17 -1.89 -15.70
CA GLY A 445 8.43 -2.64 -14.49
C GLY A 445 7.56 -2.19 -13.32
N ALA A 446 8.08 -2.31 -12.10
CA ALA A 446 7.45 -1.75 -10.91
C ALA A 446 7.62 -0.23 -10.89
N ARG A 447 6.51 0.51 -10.75
CA ARG A 447 6.50 1.94 -10.48
C ARG A 447 5.91 2.19 -9.10
N PHE A 448 6.68 2.82 -8.22
CA PHE A 448 6.22 3.09 -6.85
C PHE A 448 5.23 4.25 -6.81
N LEU A 449 4.23 4.11 -5.96
CA LEU A 449 3.17 5.11 -5.81
C LEU A 449 3.63 6.37 -5.06
N THR A 450 4.76 6.29 -4.37
CA THR A 450 5.31 7.39 -3.56
C THR A 450 6.45 8.15 -4.25
N ASP A 451 6.80 7.80 -5.50
CA ASP A 451 7.96 8.37 -6.21
C ASP A 451 7.92 9.91 -6.31
N ALA A 452 6.73 10.50 -6.49
CA ALA A 452 6.58 11.95 -6.65
C ALA A 452 6.80 12.74 -5.35
N VAL A 453 6.77 12.09 -4.19
CA VAL A 453 6.99 12.71 -2.88
C VAL A 453 8.26 12.18 -2.20
N GLY A 454 9.22 11.68 -2.98
CA GLY A 454 10.55 11.26 -2.50
C GLY A 454 10.71 9.73 -2.34
N GLY A 455 9.65 8.96 -2.54
CA GLY A 455 9.72 7.51 -2.72
C GLY A 455 10.19 6.72 -1.50
N ARG A 456 10.81 5.58 -1.81
CA ARG A 456 11.29 4.58 -0.86
C ARG A 456 12.41 5.15 0.03
N ALA A 457 12.57 4.58 1.23
CA ALA A 457 13.61 5.01 2.17
C ALA A 457 15.03 4.85 1.58
N MET A 458 15.85 5.89 1.70
CA MET A 458 17.23 5.90 1.16
C MET A 458 18.24 5.28 2.13
N ASP A 459 18.09 5.58 3.41
CA ASP A 459 18.91 5.07 4.51
C ASP A 459 18.11 5.14 5.83
N PRO A 460 18.62 4.59 6.94
CA PRO A 460 17.90 4.57 8.22
C PRO A 460 17.54 5.96 8.77
N TRP A 461 18.16 7.05 8.33
CA TRP A 461 17.87 8.40 8.80
C TRP A 461 16.94 9.18 7.87
N HIS A 462 16.71 8.68 6.65
CA HIS A 462 15.88 9.31 5.62
C HIS A 462 14.76 8.36 5.16
N PRO A 463 13.73 8.16 6.00
CA PRO A 463 12.56 7.36 5.64
C PRO A 463 11.72 8.01 4.53
#